data_AF-A0A1S4CJ86-F1
#
_entry.id   AF-A0A1S4CJ86-F1
#
_cell.length_a   1.000
_cell.length_b   1.000
_cell.length_c   1.000
_cell.angle_alpha   90.00
_cell.angle_beta   90.00
_cell.angle_gamma   90.00
#
_symmetry.space_group_name_H-M   'P 1'
#
loop_
_entity.id
_entity.type
_entity.pdbx_description
1 polymer ?
#
loop_
_entity_poly.entity_id
_entity_poly.type
_entity_poly.pdbx_seq_one_letter_code
_entity_poly.pdbx_strand_id
1 'polypeptide(L)'
;MATRSVQLVCLLICSLAIIKIASAKVNESFKQEKGIDHAYFVEKTIVQNALSKGAVCLDGSPPAYHLDRGFGHGVRNWIILLSREERGAETSQTA
;
A
#
# COMPACT_ATOMS: atom_id res chain seq x y z
N MET A 1 38.09 22.62 33.57
CA MET A 1 37.85 24.08 33.48
C MET A 1 37.86 24.48 32.02
N ALA A 2 36.70 24.48 31.35
CA ALA A 2 36.61 25.07 30.02
C ALA A 2 36.82 26.57 30.18
N THR A 3 37.94 27.08 29.69
CA THR A 3 38.18 28.53 29.67
C THR A 3 37.07 29.16 28.82
N ARG A 4 36.57 30.33 29.21
CA ARG A 4 35.45 30.99 28.50
C ARG A 4 35.72 31.12 26.98
N SER A 5 37.00 31.15 26.59
CA SER A 5 37.47 31.06 25.21
C SER A 5 37.10 29.76 24.49
N VAL A 6 37.20 28.59 25.13
CA VAL A 6 36.84 27.29 24.52
C VAL A 6 35.32 27.20 24.30
N GLN A 7 34.51 27.67 25.25
CA GLN A 7 33.06 27.65 25.09
C GLN A 7 32.58 28.56 23.95
N LEU A 8 33.18 29.75 23.80
CA LEU A 8 32.86 30.67 22.69
C LEU A 8 33.23 30.08 21.33
N VAL A 9 34.37 29.39 21.23
CA VAL A 9 34.80 28.71 20.00
C VAL A 9 33.85 27.57 19.65
N CYS A 10 33.43 26.75 20.62
CA CYS A 10 32.47 25.67 20.39
C CYS A 10 31.11 26.19 19.89
N LEU A 11 30.58 27.26 20.48
CA LEU A 11 29.28 27.84 20.06
C LEU A 11 29.32 28.42 18.63
N LEU A 12 30.43 29.04 18.25
CA LEU A 12 30.64 29.54 16.88
C LEU A 12 30.75 28.40 15.86
N ILE A 13 31.43 27.31 16.20
CA ILE A 13 31.51 26.13 15.31
C ILE A 13 30.13 25.48 15.15
N CYS A 14 29.36 25.36 16.25
CA CYS A 14 28.01 24.79 16.21
C CYS A 14 27.06 25.63 15.34
N SER A 15 27.09 26.97 15.44
CA SER A 15 26.21 27.83 14.64
C SER A 15 26.54 27.78 13.15
N LEU A 16 27.82 27.77 12.77
CA LEU A 16 28.26 27.65 11.38
C LEU A 16 27.89 26.30 10.77
N ALA A 17 27.96 25.20 11.55
CA ALA A 17 27.53 23.88 11.11
C ALA A 17 26.01 23.83 10.86
N ILE A 18 25.21 24.42 11.74
CA ILE A 18 23.75 24.50 11.58
C ILE A 18 23.37 25.32 10.34
N ILE A 19 24.06 26.44 10.08
CA ILE A 19 23.82 27.28 8.88
C ILE A 19 24.15 26.52 7.59
N LYS A 20 25.27 25.78 7.54
CA LYS A 20 25.65 24.97 6.36
C LYS A 20 24.66 23.84 6.06
N ILE A 21 24.08 23.22 7.08
CA ILE A 21 23.07 22.16 6.96
C ILE A 21 21.75 22.72 6.40
N ALA A 22 21.33 23.92 6.81
CA ALA A 22 20.10 24.54 6.33
C ALA A 22 20.16 24.93 4.84
N SER A 23 21.30 25.46 4.37
CA SER A 23 21.46 25.87 2.97
C SER A 23 21.63 24.71 1.98
N ALA A 24 22.04 23.53 2.45
CA ALA A 24 22.17 22.33 1.62
C ALA A 24 20.85 21.57 1.41
N LYS A 25 19.75 21.98 2.07
CA LYS A 25 18.48 21.21 2.09
C LYS A 25 17.30 21.86 1.38
N VAL A 26 17.53 22.92 0.60
CA VAL A 26 16.47 23.59 -0.20
C VAL A 26 16.35 23.01 -1.62
N ASN A 27 17.28 22.15 -2.05
CA ASN A 27 17.26 21.51 -3.37
C ASN A 27 16.93 20.02 -3.36
N GLU A 28 16.20 19.53 -2.36
CA GLU A 28 15.78 18.12 -2.27
C GLU A 28 14.32 18.00 -1.78
N SER A 29 13.43 18.89 -2.23
CA SER A 29 12.00 18.88 -1.85
C SER A 29 11.02 18.87 -3.03
N PHE A 30 11.49 18.63 -4.25
CA PHE A 30 10.61 18.22 -5.36
C PHE A 30 11.28 17.14 -6.20
N LYS A 31 11.56 15.99 -5.58
CA LYS A 31 11.55 14.74 -6.32
C LYS A 31 10.17 14.15 -6.13
N GLN A 32 9.30 14.39 -7.11
CA GLN A 32 8.14 13.54 -7.33
C GLN A 32 8.71 12.14 -7.55
N GLU A 33 8.81 11.36 -6.47
CA GLU A 33 9.00 9.92 -6.58
C GLU A 33 7.82 9.44 -7.39
N LYS A 34 8.08 9.11 -8.66
CA LYS A 34 7.16 8.39 -9.51
C LYS A 34 7.01 7.02 -8.85
N GLY A 35 6.14 6.97 -7.85
CA GLY A 35 5.72 5.74 -7.20
C GLY A 35 5.16 4.88 -8.31
N ILE A 36 5.93 3.87 -8.71
CA ILE A 36 5.36 2.74 -9.42
C ILE A 36 4.51 2.06 -8.36
N ASP A 37 3.22 2.38 -8.34
CA ASP A 37 2.24 1.59 -7.63
C ASP A 37 2.32 0.20 -8.26
N HIS A 38 3.08 -0.68 -7.61
CA HIS A 38 3.09 -2.09 -7.94
C HIS A 38 1.74 -2.64 -7.49
N ALA A 39 0.71 -2.42 -8.31
CA ALA A 39 -0.59 -3.03 -8.13
C ALA A 39 -0.36 -4.54 -7.98
N TYR A 40 -0.60 -5.03 -6.76
CA TYR A 40 -0.43 -6.45 -6.44
C TYR A 40 -1.56 -7.22 -7.11
N PHE A 41 -1.29 -7.71 -8.32
CA PHE A 41 -2.26 -8.44 -9.13
C PHE A 41 -2.19 -9.93 -8.80
N VAL A 42 -3.29 -10.46 -8.27
CA VAL A 42 -3.49 -11.91 -8.08
C VAL A 42 -4.33 -12.40 -9.26
N GLU A 43 -3.88 -13.46 -9.92
CA GLU A 43 -4.61 -14.04 -11.04
C GLU A 43 -5.92 -14.70 -10.58
N LYS A 44 -6.96 -14.56 -11.40
CA LYS A 44 -8.25 -15.21 -11.22
C LYS A 44 -8.21 -16.64 -11.76
N THR A 45 -8.50 -17.61 -10.90
CA THR A 45 -8.59 -19.02 -11.28
C THR A 45 -10.05 -19.45 -11.44
N ILE A 46 -10.39 -20.03 -12.60
CA ILE A 46 -11.71 -20.62 -12.86
C ILE A 46 -11.84 -21.97 -12.15
N VAL A 47 -12.99 -22.24 -11.54
CA VAL A 47 -13.27 -23.53 -10.91
C VAL A 47 -13.34 -24.63 -11.96
N GLN A 48 -12.44 -25.59 -11.86
CA GLN A 48 -12.35 -26.72 -12.79
C GLN A 48 -13.60 -27.60 -12.72
N ASN A 49 -14.07 -28.05 -13.89
CA ASN A 49 -15.25 -28.92 -14.04
C ASN A 49 -16.58 -28.33 -13.49
N ALA A 50 -16.64 -27.03 -13.21
CA ALA A 50 -17.83 -26.36 -12.67
C ALA A 50 -19.09 -26.61 -13.52
N LEU A 51 -18.98 -26.45 -14.85
CA LEU A 51 -20.08 -26.69 -15.79
C LEU A 51 -20.61 -28.12 -15.71
N SER A 52 -19.72 -29.12 -15.75
CA SER A 52 -20.10 -30.54 -15.69
C SER A 52 -20.79 -30.92 -14.38
N LYS A 53 -20.54 -30.15 -13.31
CA LYS A 53 -21.13 -30.35 -11.98
C LYS A 53 -22.35 -29.46 -11.72
N GLY A 54 -22.76 -28.63 -12.68
CA GLY A 54 -23.85 -27.66 -12.52
C GLY A 54 -23.56 -26.53 -11.52
N ALA A 55 -22.30 -26.33 -11.13
CA ALA A 55 -21.90 -25.25 -10.22
C ALA A 55 -21.60 -23.99 -11.04
N VAL A 56 -22.60 -23.14 -11.23
CA VAL A 56 -22.53 -21.94 -12.08
C VAL A 56 -22.97 -20.67 -11.35
N CYS A 57 -22.50 -19.53 -11.85
CA CYS A 57 -22.97 -18.20 -11.45
C CYS A 57 -24.39 -17.93 -11.99
N LEU A 58 -24.98 -16.79 -11.60
CA LEU A 58 -26.33 -16.38 -12.04
C LEU A 58 -26.44 -16.16 -13.55
N ASP A 59 -25.33 -15.84 -14.22
CA ASP A 59 -25.22 -15.69 -15.67
C ASP A 59 -24.88 -17.01 -16.41
N GLY A 60 -24.78 -18.11 -15.68
CA GLY A 60 -24.41 -19.43 -16.22
C GLY A 60 -22.90 -19.63 -16.43
N SER A 61 -22.06 -18.63 -16.16
CA SER A 61 -20.61 -18.77 -16.24
C SER A 61 -20.06 -19.62 -15.09
N PRO A 62 -18.87 -20.25 -15.24
CA PRO A 62 -18.20 -20.90 -14.13
C PRO A 62 -17.77 -19.90 -13.05
N PRO A 63 -17.88 -20.24 -11.75
CA PRO A 63 -17.33 -19.41 -10.67
C PRO A 63 -15.81 -19.37 -10.70
N ALA A 64 -15.24 -18.37 -10.03
CA ALA A 64 -13.80 -18.13 -9.98
C ALA A 64 -13.36 -17.61 -8.60
N TYR A 65 -12.07 -17.72 -8.30
CA TYR A 65 -11.46 -17.19 -7.08
C TYR A 65 -10.09 -16.57 -7.37
N HIS A 66 -9.65 -15.67 -6.48
CA HIS A 66 -8.27 -15.20 -6.41
C HIS A 66 -7.58 -15.92 -5.25
N LEU A 67 -6.37 -16.45 -5.48
CA LEU A 67 -5.61 -17.15 -4.46
C LEU A 67 -4.21 -16.56 -4.34
N ASP A 68 -3.98 -15.84 -3.26
CA ASP A 68 -2.64 -15.59 -2.75
C ASP A 68 -2.33 -16.64 -1.67
N ARG A 69 -1.22 -17.38 -1.85
CA ARG A 69 -0.78 -18.41 -0.90
C ARG A 69 -0.16 -17.82 0.36
N GLY A 70 0.14 -16.52 0.37
CA GLY A 70 0.92 -15.87 1.41
C GLY A 70 2.34 -16.43 1.50
N PHE A 71 3.04 -16.10 2.59
CA PHE A 71 4.43 -16.48 2.81
C PHE A 71 4.76 -16.68 4.30
N GLY A 72 5.92 -17.28 4.57
CA GLY A 72 6.42 -17.49 5.93
C GLY A 72 5.47 -18.31 6.82
N HIS A 73 5.17 -17.79 8.01
CA HIS A 73 4.29 -18.46 8.97
C HIS A 73 2.81 -18.48 8.53
N GLY A 74 2.40 -17.62 7.60
CA GLY A 74 1.03 -17.48 7.14
C GLY A 74 0.55 -18.55 6.15
N VAL A 75 1.45 -19.34 5.55
CA VAL A 75 1.14 -20.27 4.44
C VAL A 75 0.15 -21.39 4.80
N ARG A 76 -0.09 -21.64 6.09
CA ARG A 76 -1.06 -22.62 6.59
C ARG A 76 -2.33 -22.00 7.16
N ASN A 77 -2.44 -20.67 7.14
CA ASN A 77 -3.60 -19.94 7.61
C ASN A 77 -4.43 -19.51 6.40
N TRP A 78 -5.73 -19.79 6.44
CA TRP A 78 -6.62 -19.52 5.33
C TRP A 78 -7.57 -18.38 5.66
N ILE A 79 -7.64 -17.39 4.75
CA ILE A 79 -8.62 -16.31 4.80
C ILE A 79 -9.52 -16.49 3.57
N ILE A 80 -10.83 -16.57 3.80
CA ILE A 80 -11.83 -16.68 2.74
C ILE A 80 -12.66 -15.40 2.75
N LEU A 81 -12.52 -14.60 1.69
CA LEU A 81 -13.33 -13.41 1.48
C LEU A 81 -14.47 -13.74 0.52
N LEU A 82 -15.70 -13.59 0.99
CA LEU A 82 -16.88 -13.72 0.15
C LEU A 82 -17.34 -12.33 -0.27
N SER A 83 -17.27 -12.07 -1.57
CA SER A 83 -17.79 -10.82 -2.14
C SER A 83 -19.30 -10.90 -2.26
N ARG A 84 -19.99 -9.85 -1.81
CA ARG A 84 -21.41 -9.65 -2.01
C ARG A 84 -21.62 -8.37 -2.82
N GLU A 85 -22.49 -8.46 -3.81
CA GLU A 85 -23.09 -7.28 -4.41
C GLU A 85 -24.17 -6.76 -3.46
N GLU A 86 -23.88 -5.68 -2.72
CA GLU A 86 -24.94 -4.92 -2.06
C GLU A 86 -25.59 -4.05 -3.12
N ARG A 87 -26.80 -4.44 -3.54
CA ARG A 87 -27.68 -3.50 -4.23
C ARG A 87 -27.81 -2.29 -3.30
N GLY A 88 -27.21 -1.17 -3.71
CA GLY A 88 -27.44 0.12 -3.07
C GLY A 88 -28.95 0.29 -2.94
N ALA A 89 -29.40 0.73 -1.78
CA ALA A 89 -30.78 1.15 -1.61
C ALA A 89 -31.09 2.14 -2.75
N GLU A 90 -31.98 1.72 -3.65
CA GLU A 90 -32.64 2.60 -4.60
C GLU A 90 -33.27 3.72 -3.78
N THR A 91 -32.57 4.84 -3.63
CA THR A 91 -33.24 6.09 -3.32
C THR A 91 -34.04 6.40 -4.57
N SER A 92 -35.35 6.12 -4.50
CA SER A 92 -36.36 6.58 -5.43
C SER A 92 -36.02 7.98 -5.94
N GLN A 93 -35.42 8.06 -7.12
CA GLN A 93 -35.55 9.26 -7.93
C GLN A 93 -36.88 9.08 -8.64
N THR A 94 -37.91 9.61 -7.99
CA THR A 94 -39.22 9.89 -8.55
C THR A 94 -39.07 10.58 -9.90
N ALA A 95 -39.96 10.17 -10.81
CA ALA A 95 -40.21 10.73 -12.13
C ALA A 95 -40.28 12.26 -12.18
#